data_AF-G4FNH9-F1
#
_entry.id   AF-G4FNH9-F1
#
_cell.length_a   1.000
_cell.length_b   1.000
_cell.length_c   1.000
_cell.angle_alpha   90.00
_cell.angle_beta   90.00
_cell.angle_gamma   90.00
#
_symmetry.space_group_name_H-M   'P 1'
#
loop_
_entity.id
_entity.type
_entity.pdbx_description
1 polymer ?
#
loop_
_entity_poly.entity_id
_entity_poly.type
_entity_poly.pdbx_seq_one_letter_code
_entity_poly.pdbx_strand_id
1 'polypeptide(L)'
;MSYERCCQPLHLGEQWAATAEQLMRSRYSAFAFADVDYLIATHPDAATPLLQRRKELRKNCREARWLGLQIKAVEAGGVDDLEGTVTFEATFGARGQRNVMTETSLFQRKDGDPKGHWLYIKPL
;
A
#
# COMPACT_ATOMS: atom_id res chain seq x y z
N MET A 1 -9.67 -6.57 -12.90
CA MET A 1 -8.28 -6.33 -13.37
C MET A 1 -7.40 -7.41 -12.75
N SER A 2 -6.56 -8.11 -13.51
CA SER A 2 -5.70 -9.16 -12.97
C SER A 2 -4.49 -8.58 -12.25
N TYR A 3 -3.85 -9.38 -11.39
CA TYR A 3 -2.60 -9.02 -10.71
C TYR A 3 -1.52 -8.58 -11.70
N GLU A 4 -1.38 -9.32 -12.80
CA GLU A 4 -0.34 -9.14 -13.84
C GLU A 4 -0.42 -7.77 -14.53
N ARG A 5 -1.64 -7.24 -14.68
CA ARG A 5 -1.86 -5.94 -15.34
C ARG A 5 -1.92 -4.78 -14.35
N CYS A 6 -2.03 -5.06 -13.06
CA CYS A 6 -2.22 -4.05 -12.04
C CYS A 6 -0.99 -3.91 -11.15
N CYS A 7 -0.70 -4.91 -10.31
CA CYS A 7 0.29 -4.80 -9.23
C CYS A 7 1.65 -5.40 -9.61
N GLN A 8 1.67 -6.44 -10.46
CA GLN A 8 2.92 -7.14 -10.80
C GLN A 8 3.98 -6.21 -11.38
N PRO A 9 3.70 -5.31 -12.34
CA PRO A 9 4.75 -4.46 -12.91
C PRO A 9 5.30 -3.46 -11.88
N LEU A 10 4.52 -3.11 -10.84
CA LEU A 10 4.98 -2.25 -9.75
C LEU A 10 5.89 -3.02 -8.79
N HIS A 11 5.53 -4.25 -8.45
CA HIS A 11 6.34 -5.12 -7.59
C HIS A 11 7.67 -5.49 -8.28
N LEU A 12 7.67 -5.66 -9.60
CA LEU A 12 8.87 -5.91 -10.40
C LEU A 12 9.71 -4.64 -10.63
N GLY A 13 9.21 -3.46 -10.26
CA GLY A 13 9.90 -2.18 -10.48
C GLY A 13 9.91 -1.71 -11.94
N GLU A 14 9.07 -2.30 -12.80
CA GLU A 14 8.92 -1.93 -14.21
C GLU A 14 8.16 -0.60 -14.37
N GLN A 15 7.28 -0.28 -13.42
CA GLN A 15 6.55 0.99 -13.40
C GLN A 15 6.28 1.48 -11.97
N TRP A 16 6.06 2.79 -11.82
CA TRP A 16 5.54 3.37 -10.60
C TRP A 16 4.01 3.46 -10.64
N ALA A 17 3.37 3.51 -9.47
CA ALA A 17 1.94 3.81 -9.40
C ALA A 17 1.67 5.19 -10.03
N ALA A 18 0.64 5.27 -10.86
CA ALA A 18 0.19 6.52 -11.46
C ALA A 18 -0.76 7.30 -10.54
N THR A 19 -1.48 6.60 -9.66
CA THR A 19 -2.47 7.17 -8.73
C THR A 19 -2.30 6.63 -7.31
N ALA A 20 -2.82 7.37 -6.33
CA ALA A 20 -2.88 6.94 -4.93
C ALA A 20 -3.64 5.61 -4.77
N GLU A 21 -4.75 5.43 -5.48
CA GLU A 21 -5.51 4.18 -5.46
C GLU A 21 -4.69 2.99 -5.98
N GLN A 22 -3.95 3.17 -7.09
CA GLN A 22 -3.11 2.11 -7.64
C GLN A 22 -1.99 1.73 -6.66
N LEU A 23 -1.42 2.72 -5.96
CA LEU A 23 -0.46 2.45 -4.89
C LEU A 23 -1.10 1.70 -3.72
N MET A 24 -2.32 2.06 -3.31
CA MET A 24 -3.02 1.36 -2.24
C MET A 24 -3.28 -0.10 -2.59
N ARG A 25 -3.75 -0.38 -3.81
CA ARG A 25 -4.02 -1.75 -4.30
C ARG A 25 -2.76 -2.61 -4.41
N SER A 26 -1.67 -2.03 -4.88
CA SER A 26 -0.37 -2.73 -4.96
C SER A 26 0.20 -2.99 -3.57
N ARG A 27 0.18 -2.02 -2.65
CA ARG A 27 0.58 -2.25 -1.24
C ARG A 27 -0.21 -3.35 -0.56
N TYR A 28 -1.54 -3.39 -0.74
CA TYR A 28 -2.36 -4.49 -0.24
C TYR A 28 -1.91 -5.85 -0.81
N SER A 29 -1.63 -5.89 -2.11
CA SER A 29 -1.15 -7.11 -2.79
C SER A 29 0.24 -7.52 -2.27
N ALA A 30 1.13 -6.57 -2.02
CA ALA A 30 2.45 -6.80 -1.43
C ALA A 30 2.35 -7.40 -0.03
N PHE A 31 1.39 -6.95 0.80
CA PHE A 31 1.09 -7.61 2.08
C PHE A 31 0.61 -9.06 1.90
N ALA A 32 -0.23 -9.33 0.89
CA ALA A 32 -0.71 -10.68 0.60
C ALA A 32 0.39 -11.63 0.08
N PHE A 33 1.35 -11.12 -0.70
CA PHE A 33 2.51 -11.87 -1.21
C PHE A 33 3.75 -11.82 -0.31
N ALA A 34 3.67 -11.12 0.82
CA ALA A 34 4.80 -10.86 1.71
C ALA A 34 6.02 -10.19 1.02
N ASP A 35 5.76 -9.30 0.05
CA ASP A 35 6.78 -8.48 -0.61
C ASP A 35 7.16 -7.29 0.28
N VAL A 36 8.04 -7.58 1.23
CA VAL A 36 8.48 -6.61 2.24
C VAL A 36 9.35 -5.50 1.65
N ASP A 37 10.08 -5.78 0.57
CA ASP A 37 10.93 -4.79 -0.08
C ASP A 37 10.08 -3.70 -0.75
N TYR A 38 9.01 -4.09 -1.44
CA TYR A 38 8.05 -3.14 -2.02
C TYR A 38 7.36 -2.29 -0.93
N LEU A 39 6.94 -2.91 0.18
CA LEU A 39 6.28 -2.21 1.28
C LEU A 39 7.18 -1.15 1.94
N ILE A 40 8.48 -1.41 2.01
CA ILE A 40 9.49 -0.48 2.52
C ILE A 40 9.72 0.65 1.52
N ALA A 41 9.91 0.32 0.24
CA ALA A 41 10.19 1.30 -0.81
C ALA A 41 9.05 2.33 -0.96
N THR A 42 7.81 1.91 -0.74
CA THR A 42 6.61 2.74 -0.92
C THR A 42 6.10 3.43 0.36
N HIS A 43 6.84 3.34 1.46
CA HIS A 43 6.52 4.08 2.69
C HIS A 43 7.82 4.61 3.31
N PRO A 44 8.07 5.92 3.27
CA PRO A 44 9.22 6.50 3.94
C PRO A 44 8.94 6.52 5.45
N ASP A 45 9.67 5.70 6.20
CA ASP A 45 9.71 5.77 7.65
C ASP A 45 11.18 5.80 8.07
N ALA A 46 11.64 6.98 8.45
CA ALA A 46 13.00 7.22 8.91
C ALA A 46 13.13 7.08 10.43
N ALA A 47 12.02 7.01 11.17
CA ALA A 47 12.03 6.90 12.62
C ALA A 47 12.31 5.45 13.06
N THR A 48 11.82 4.47 12.30
CA THR A 48 12.03 3.05 12.61
C THR A 48 13.27 2.50 11.91
N PRO A 49 14.26 1.91 12.63
CA PRO A 49 15.40 1.26 12.00
C PRO A 49 14.99 0.21 10.97
N LEU A 50 15.65 0.19 9.80
CA LEU A 50 15.28 -0.67 8.67
C LEU A 50 15.17 -2.16 9.04
N LEU A 51 16.08 -2.67 9.86
CA LEU A 51 16.07 -4.06 10.34
C LEU A 51 14.82 -4.37 11.18
N GLN A 52 14.42 -3.44 12.03
CA GLN A 52 13.23 -3.57 12.87
C GLN A 52 11.98 -3.55 12.00
N ARG A 53 11.91 -2.58 11.09
CA ARG A 53 10.81 -2.43 10.14
C ARG A 53 10.61 -3.66 9.26
N ARG A 54 11.70 -4.26 8.75
CA ARG A 54 11.65 -5.54 8.00
C ARG A 54 11.07 -6.67 8.85
N LYS A 55 11.47 -6.78 10.13
CA LYS A 55 10.96 -7.84 11.03
C LYS A 55 9.46 -7.68 11.28
N GLU A 56 9.00 -6.47 11.56
CA GLU A 56 7.59 -6.16 11.81
C GLU A 56 6.72 -6.44 10.58
N LEU A 57 7.12 -5.98 9.40
CA LEU A 57 6.40 -6.27 8.16
C LEU A 57 6.34 -7.77 7.86
N ARG A 58 7.45 -8.51 8.03
CA ARG A 58 7.46 -9.97 7.88
C ARG A 58 6.52 -10.67 8.85
N LYS A 59 6.40 -10.17 10.08
CA LYS A 59 5.48 -10.70 11.08
C LYS A 59 4.03 -10.45 10.64
N ASN A 60 3.70 -9.21 10.29
CA ASN A 60 2.35 -8.82 9.87
C ASN A 60 1.86 -9.61 8.66
N CYS A 61 2.73 -9.83 7.66
CA CYS A 61 2.40 -10.63 6.48
C CYS A 61 2.10 -12.11 6.81
N ARG A 62 2.63 -12.65 7.92
CA ARG A 62 2.36 -14.03 8.35
C ARG A 62 1.14 -14.16 9.24
N GLU A 63 0.87 -13.14 10.05
CA GLU A 63 -0.22 -13.19 11.05
C GLU A 63 -1.59 -12.93 10.44
N ALA A 64 -1.65 -12.20 9.33
CA ALA A 64 -2.88 -11.89 8.61
C ALA A 64 -2.88 -12.57 7.24
N ARG A 65 -3.89 -13.42 7.00
CA ARG A 65 -4.21 -13.88 5.65
C ARG A 65 -5.14 -12.87 5.00
N TRP A 66 -4.66 -12.09 4.05
CA TRP A 66 -5.46 -11.10 3.33
C TRP A 66 -6.45 -11.81 2.38
N LEU A 67 -7.74 -11.45 2.48
CA LEU A 67 -8.85 -12.13 1.81
C LEU A 67 -9.56 -11.26 0.76
N GLY A 68 -9.64 -9.95 1.00
CA GLY A 68 -10.15 -9.01 0.01
C GLY A 68 -9.82 -7.55 0.35
N LEU A 69 -9.88 -6.70 -0.66
CA LEU A 69 -9.75 -5.25 -0.56
C LEU A 69 -10.91 -4.60 -1.32
N GLN A 70 -11.59 -3.65 -0.70
CA GLN A 70 -12.58 -2.80 -1.33
C GLN A 70 -12.23 -1.34 -1.13
N ILE A 71 -12.03 -0.60 -2.22
CA ILE A 71 -11.90 0.86 -2.16
C ILE A 71 -13.30 1.47 -2.01
N LYS A 72 -13.45 2.35 -1.03
CA LYS A 72 -14.72 3.02 -0.69
C LYS A 72 -14.78 4.43 -1.22
N ALA A 73 -13.67 5.17 -1.10
CA ALA A 73 -13.55 6.54 -1.58
C ALA A 73 -12.11 6.83 -1.97
N VAL A 74 -11.95 7.74 -2.94
CA VAL A 74 -10.67 8.33 -3.33
C VAL A 74 -10.92 9.83 -3.43
N GLU A 75 -10.14 10.62 -2.70
CA GLU A 75 -10.18 12.08 -2.77
C GLU A 75 -8.83 12.57 -3.29
N ALA A 76 -8.84 13.30 -4.42
CA ALA A 76 -7.63 13.62 -5.19
C ALA A 76 -6.80 12.35 -5.54
N GLY A 77 -5.47 12.44 -5.56
CA GLY A 77 -4.60 11.29 -5.83
C GLY A 77 -4.63 10.79 -7.29
N GLY A 78 -5.14 11.59 -8.21
CA GLY A 78 -5.09 11.36 -9.65
C GLY A 78 -3.71 11.59 -10.25
N VAL A 79 -3.61 11.47 -11.58
CA VAL A 79 -2.32 11.54 -12.29
C VAL A 79 -1.63 12.91 -12.14
N ASP A 80 -2.40 13.98 -12.02
CA ASP A 80 -1.89 15.36 -11.91
C ASP A 80 -1.82 15.87 -10.46
N ASP A 81 -2.30 15.07 -9.50
CA ASP A 81 -2.30 15.45 -8.08
C ASP A 81 -0.94 15.15 -7.42
N LEU A 82 -0.63 15.92 -6.38
CA LEU A 82 0.55 15.73 -5.53
C LEU A 82 0.24 15.00 -4.22
N GLU A 83 -1.04 14.98 -3.83
CA GLU A 83 -1.54 14.36 -2.61
C GLU A 83 -2.92 13.75 -2.90
N GLY A 84 -3.29 12.71 -2.16
CA GLY A 84 -4.64 12.19 -2.16
C GLY A 84 -4.89 11.25 -0.99
N THR A 85 -6.16 11.01 -0.70
CA THR A 85 -6.59 10.06 0.31
C THR A 85 -7.31 8.88 -0.33
N VAL A 86 -7.17 7.70 0.27
CA VAL A 86 -7.90 6.51 -0.13
C VAL A 86 -8.53 5.88 1.09
N THR A 87 -9.86 5.81 1.11
CA THR A 87 -10.62 5.05 2.10
C THR A 87 -10.88 3.65 1.57
N PHE A 88 -10.55 2.63 2.36
CA PHE A 88 -10.71 1.23 1.96
C PHE A 88 -11.15 0.34 3.11
N GLU A 89 -11.70 -0.81 2.74
CA GLU A 89 -11.96 -1.95 3.62
C GLU A 89 -11.06 -3.11 3.23
N ALA A 90 -10.23 -3.57 4.16
CA ALA A 90 -9.42 -4.76 4.00
C ALA A 90 -10.01 -5.90 4.85
N THR A 91 -10.37 -7.00 4.19
CA THR A 91 -10.78 -8.24 4.86
C THR A 91 -9.57 -9.13 5.05
N PHE A 92 -9.36 -9.65 6.26
CA PHE A 92 -8.28 -10.58 6.55
C PHE A 92 -8.70 -11.65 7.57
N GLY A 93 -8.09 -12.82 7.48
CA GLY A 93 -8.19 -13.89 8.46
C GLY A 93 -7.04 -13.81 9.46
N ALA A 94 -7.34 -13.80 10.75
CA ALA A 94 -6.35 -13.86 11.83
C ALA A 94 -6.89 -14.71 12.97
N ARG A 95 -6.06 -15.58 13.55
CA ARG A 95 -6.43 -16.46 14.68
C ARG A 95 -7.72 -17.27 14.45
N GLY A 96 -7.93 -17.73 13.22
CA GLY A 96 -9.12 -18.51 12.83
C GLY A 96 -10.39 -17.69 12.64
N GLN A 97 -10.34 -16.37 12.78
CA GLN A 97 -11.49 -15.48 12.61
C GLN A 97 -11.33 -14.58 11.38
N ARG A 98 -12.43 -14.29 10.71
CA ARG A 98 -12.50 -13.29 9.63
C ARG A 98 -12.76 -11.92 10.22
N ASN A 99 -11.88 -10.97 9.91
CA ASN A 99 -11.91 -9.60 10.36
C ASN A 99 -12.01 -8.65 9.16
N VAL A 100 -12.55 -7.46 9.40
CA VAL A 100 -12.59 -6.36 8.44
C VAL A 100 -12.01 -5.13 9.12
N MET A 101 -11.13 -4.44 8.43
CA MET A 101 -10.56 -3.16 8.85
C MET A 101 -10.95 -2.11 7.83
N THR A 102 -11.48 -0.99 8.31
CA THR A 102 -11.75 0.21 7.51
C THR A 102 -10.74 1.27 7.88
N GLU A 103 -10.09 1.86 6.89
CA GLU A 103 -9.06 2.89 7.09
C GLU A 103 -9.14 3.93 5.97
N THR A 104 -8.83 5.19 6.32
CA THR A 104 -8.50 6.24 5.35
C THR A 104 -7.00 6.52 5.42
N SER A 105 -6.32 6.41 4.29
CA SER A 105 -4.87 6.55 4.18
C SER A 105 -4.49 7.79 3.37
N LEU A 106 -3.44 8.50 3.80
CA LEU A 106 -2.83 9.62 3.07
C LEU A 106 -1.68 9.15 2.18
N PHE A 107 -1.68 9.62 0.94
CA PHE A 107 -0.65 9.39 -0.05
C PHE A 107 -0.13 10.71 -0.61
N GLN A 108 1.17 10.78 -0.87
CA GLN A 108 1.81 11.95 -1.47
C GLN A 108 2.84 11.52 -2.51
N ARG A 109 3.05 12.34 -3.54
CA ARG A 109 4.20 12.18 -4.42
C ARG A 109 5.46 12.56 -3.67
N LYS A 110 6.52 11.78 -3.89
CA LYS A 110 7.82 12.01 -3.28
C LYS A 110 8.27 13.47 -3.49
N ASP A 111 8.65 14.13 -2.40
CA ASP A 111 9.11 15.52 -2.34
C ASP A 111 8.12 16.56 -2.93
N GLY A 112 6.84 16.19 -3.11
CA GLY A 112 5.85 17.04 -3.78
C GLY A 112 6.11 17.25 -5.28
N ASP A 113 6.93 16.40 -5.90
CA ASP A 113 7.27 16.50 -7.33
C ASP A 113 6.18 15.83 -8.19
N PRO A 114 5.60 16.51 -9.20
CA PRO A 114 4.68 15.89 -10.17
C PRO A 114 5.25 14.64 -10.86
N LYS A 115 6.57 14.53 -10.99
CA LYS A 115 7.28 13.36 -11.53
C LYS A 115 7.70 12.36 -10.46
N GLY A 116 7.55 12.71 -9.19
CA GLY A 116 7.82 11.86 -8.05
C GLY A 116 6.83 10.69 -7.99
N HIS A 117 7.31 9.52 -7.54
CA HIS A 117 6.42 8.38 -7.31
C HIS A 117 5.55 8.59 -6.08
N TRP A 118 4.37 7.99 -6.08
CA TRP A 118 3.49 7.98 -4.93
C TRP A 118 4.12 7.22 -3.75
N LEU A 119 3.89 7.73 -2.54
CA LEU A 119 4.30 7.14 -1.27
C LEU A 119 3.11 7.11 -0.33
N TYR A 120 3.00 6.03 0.43
CA TYR A 120 2.10 5.96 1.58
C TYR A 120 2.73 6.72 2.75
N ILE A 121 1.97 7.66 3.33
CA ILE A 121 2.47 8.54 4.39
C ILE A 121 2.01 8.04 5.75
N LYS A 122 0.71 7.97 5.99
CA LYS A 122 0.11 7.60 7.28
C LYS A 122 -1.40 7.33 7.16
N PRO A 123 -2.01 6.63 8.12
CA PRO A 123 -3.46 6.65 8.24
C PRO A 123 -3.93 8.01 8.77
N LEU A 124 -5.18 8.37 8.47
CA LEU A 124 -5.87 9.55 8.99
C LEU A 124 -6.78 9.21 10.17
#